data_AF-A0A317QKS1-F1
#
_entry.id   AF-A0A317QKS1-F1
#
_cell.length_a   1.000
_cell.length_b   1.000
_cell.length_c   1.000
_cell.angle_alpha   90.00
_cell.angle_beta   90.00
_cell.angle_gamma   90.00
#
_symmetry.space_group_name_H-M   'P 1'
#
loop_
_entity.id
_entity.type
_entity.pdbx_description
1 polymer ?
#
loop_
_entity_poly.entity_id
_entity_poly.type
_entity_poly.pdbx_seq_one_letter_code
_entity_poly.pdbx_strand_id
1 'polypeptide(L)'
;MTVAGIVRRSLALLRRHAGRVYAVSLAVTLVNTVPDVLRQLLVYRDPSLAHAVGVDVVGFTTGLIAQLWLTGALTELPGTGRVRPGGALGRGTATALRAVRTSPAAVLAGVVLGGAVSALLTVPASVAALGLERVVGPLDAPSAGAFTVATVSDVVASAVTLPFLAVVLVLTAGSTRHLAGKGSA
;
A
#
# COMPACT_ATOMS: atom_id res chain seq x y z
N MET A 1 22.31 -6.01 -3.01
CA MET A 1 21.35 -7.06 -2.58
C MET A 1 20.51 -7.41 -3.80
N THR A 2 20.24 -8.70 -4.08
CA THR A 2 19.37 -9.08 -5.21
C THR A 2 17.90 -8.77 -4.90
N VAL A 3 17.06 -8.62 -5.93
CA VAL A 3 15.61 -8.38 -5.77
C VAL A 3 14.96 -9.48 -4.92
N ALA A 4 15.27 -10.75 -5.21
CA ALA A 4 14.78 -11.89 -4.43
C ALA A 4 15.28 -11.88 -2.96
N GLY A 5 16.47 -11.33 -2.71
CA GLY A 5 16.99 -11.14 -1.35
C GLY A 5 16.23 -10.05 -0.58
N ILE A 6 15.86 -8.95 -1.24
CA ILE A 6 15.02 -7.89 -0.66
C ILE A 6 13.66 -8.45 -0.27
N VAL A 7 12.98 -9.13 -1.20
CA VAL A 7 11.64 -9.71 -0.95
C VAL A 7 11.65 -10.68 0.22
N ARG A 8 12.58 -11.65 0.25
CA ARG A 8 12.68 -12.61 1.36
C ARG A 8 12.93 -11.93 2.70
N ARG A 9 13.81 -10.92 2.73
CA ARG A 9 14.13 -10.19 3.96
C ARG A 9 12.96 -9.33 4.42
N SER A 10 12.21 -8.73 3.50
CA SER A 10 10.98 -8.01 3.80
C SER A 10 9.96 -8.94 4.48
N LEU A 11 9.72 -10.12 3.92
CA LEU A 11 8.80 -11.10 4.49
C LEU A 11 9.24 -11.57 5.88
N ALA A 12 10.54 -11.86 6.06
CA ALA A 12 11.06 -12.26 7.38
C ALA A 12 10.86 -11.16 8.43
N LEU A 13 11.06 -9.90 8.04
CA LEU A 13 10.93 -8.74 8.92
C LEU A 13 9.47 -8.44 9.27
N LEU A 14 8.56 -8.60 8.30
CA LEU A 14 7.12 -8.55 8.52
C LEU A 14 6.67 -9.65 9.48
N ARG A 15 7.11 -10.90 9.28
CA ARG A 15 6.75 -12.01 10.17
C ARG A 15 7.23 -11.77 11.60
N ARG A 16 8.43 -11.21 11.78
CA ARG A 16 9.01 -10.90 13.10
C ARG A 16 8.26 -9.78 13.83
N HIS A 17 7.70 -8.81 13.10
CA HIS A 17 7.07 -7.62 13.66
C HIS A 17 5.58 -7.49 13.30
N ALA A 18 4.93 -8.61 12.96
CA ALA A 18 3.61 -8.65 12.36
C ALA A 18 2.59 -7.83 13.15
N GLY A 19 2.46 -8.08 14.46
CA GLY A 19 1.45 -7.40 15.30
C GLY A 19 1.54 -5.87 15.23
N ARG A 20 2.74 -5.31 15.36
CA ARG A 20 2.93 -3.84 15.33
C ARG A 20 2.76 -3.27 13.93
N VAL A 21 3.35 -3.93 12.93
CA VAL A 21 3.32 -3.44 11.55
C VAL A 21 1.91 -3.48 10.98
N TYR A 22 1.19 -4.59 11.17
CA TYR A 22 -0.19 -4.71 10.71
C TYR A 22 -1.14 -3.83 11.51
N ALA A 23 -0.93 -3.61 12.82
CA ALA A 23 -1.75 -2.68 13.58
C ALA A 23 -1.61 -1.23 13.07
N VAL A 24 -0.38 -0.77 12.81
CA VAL A 24 -0.13 0.56 12.26
C VAL A 24 -0.67 0.66 10.83
N SER A 25 -0.47 -0.37 10.02
CA SER A 25 -1.01 -0.43 8.66
C SER A 25 -2.54 -0.39 8.65
N LEU A 26 -3.20 -1.12 9.55
CA LEU A 26 -4.65 -1.11 9.70
C LEU A 26 -5.15 0.27 10.12
N ALA A 27 -4.52 0.90 11.11
CA ALA A 27 -4.88 2.26 11.52
C ALA A 27 -4.76 3.26 10.37
N VAL A 28 -3.67 3.20 9.60
CA VAL A 28 -3.45 4.04 8.42
C VAL A 28 -4.49 3.75 7.34
N THR A 29 -4.81 2.47 7.10
CA THR A 29 -5.81 2.05 6.12
C THR A 29 -7.19 2.59 6.50
N LEU A 30 -7.63 2.41 7.75
CA LEU A 30 -8.93 2.87 8.24
C LEU A 30 -9.08 4.40 8.13
N VAL A 31 -8.03 5.15 8.47
CA VAL A 31 -8.02 6.62 8.29
C VAL A 31 -8.13 6.99 6.81
N ASN A 32 -7.54 6.20 5.92
CA ASN A 32 -7.61 6.43 4.48
C ASN A 32 -8.95 6.01 3.84
N THR A 33 -9.65 5.03 4.41
CA THR A 33 -10.94 4.54 3.91
C THR A 33 -12.09 5.51 4.15
N VAL A 34 -12.06 6.29 5.24
CA VAL A 34 -13.13 7.25 5.57
C VAL A 34 -13.33 8.31 4.47
N PRO A 35 -12.27 8.97 3.95
CA PRO A 35 -12.38 9.85 2.80
C PRO A 35 -12.88 9.16 1.52
N ASP A 36 -12.51 7.89 1.27
CA ASP A 36 -12.92 7.17 0.06
C ASP A 36 -14.43 6.90 0.04
N VAL A 37 -14.99 6.44 1.16
CA VAL A 37 -16.44 6.22 1.27
C VAL A 37 -17.21 7.53 1.16
N LEU A 38 -16.74 8.60 1.83
CA LEU A 38 -17.35 9.93 1.73
C LEU A 38 -17.28 10.50 0.30
N ARG A 39 -16.17 10.30 -0.42
CA ARG A 39 -16.02 10.75 -1.82
C ARG A 39 -16.90 9.97 -2.78
N GLN A 40 -16.99 8.66 -2.64
CA GLN A 40 -17.86 7.82 -3.47
C GLN A 40 -19.35 8.16 -3.26
N LEU A 41 -19.75 8.53 -2.04
CA LEU A 41 -21.10 9.00 -1.74
C LEU A 41 -21.42 10.38 -2.32
N LEU A 42 -20.42 11.26 -2.48
CA LEU A 42 -20.62 12.60 -3.06
C LEU A 42 -20.80 12.56 -4.60
N VAL A 43 -20.16 11.63 -5.30
CA VAL A 43 -20.31 11.48 -6.78
C VAL A 43 -21.58 10.72 -7.15
N TYR A 44 -22.17 9.98 -6.21
CA TYR A 44 -23.38 9.18 -6.44
C TYR A 44 -24.57 9.99 -6.98
N ARG A 45 -24.60 11.32 -6.76
CA ARG A 45 -25.70 12.19 -7.21
C ARG A 45 -25.43 12.96 -8.51
N ASP A 46 -24.19 13.11 -8.95
CA ASP A 46 -23.83 13.88 -10.14
C ASP A 46 -22.71 13.16 -10.94
N PRO A 47 -23.06 12.35 -11.95
CA PRO A 47 -22.13 11.45 -12.63
C PRO A 47 -21.34 12.17 -13.74
N SER A 48 -20.74 13.33 -13.44
CA SER A 48 -19.85 13.98 -14.43
C SER A 48 -18.46 13.33 -14.40
N LEU A 49 -17.88 13.09 -15.58
CA LEU A 49 -16.52 12.54 -15.74
C LEU A 49 -15.48 13.31 -14.91
N ALA A 50 -15.64 14.64 -14.78
CA ALA A 50 -14.75 15.49 -14.00
C ALA A 50 -14.81 15.19 -12.49
N HIS A 51 -15.99 14.88 -11.94
CA HIS A 51 -16.14 14.48 -10.54
C HIS A 51 -15.56 13.09 -10.28
N ALA A 52 -15.75 12.15 -11.22
CA ALA A 52 -15.15 10.82 -11.12
C ALA A 52 -13.62 10.88 -11.11
N VAL A 53 -13.01 11.64 -12.03
CA VAL A 53 -11.56 11.88 -12.07
C VAL A 53 -11.10 12.61 -10.81
N GLY A 54 -11.83 13.61 -10.34
CA GLY A 54 -11.51 14.34 -9.11
C GLY A 54 -11.47 13.42 -7.89
N VAL A 55 -12.44 12.53 -7.74
CA VAL A 55 -12.47 11.55 -6.65
C VAL A 55 -11.31 10.56 -6.75
N ASP A 56 -11.01 10.08 -7.95
CA ASP A 56 -9.88 9.16 -8.17
C ASP A 56 -8.54 9.81 -7.80
N VAL A 57 -8.31 11.06 -8.22
CA VAL A 57 -7.10 11.82 -7.87
C VAL A 57 -6.95 12.00 -6.37
N VAL A 58 -8.04 12.35 -5.67
CA VAL A 58 -7.97 12.54 -4.22
C VAL A 58 -7.76 11.19 -3.51
N GLY A 59 -8.43 10.12 -3.94
CA GLY A 59 -8.23 8.76 -3.44
C GLY A 59 -6.78 8.29 -3.57
N PHE A 60 -6.24 8.40 -4.79
CA PHE A 60 -4.83 8.12 -5.08
C PHE A 60 -3.88 8.96 -4.21
N THR A 61 -4.14 10.27 -4.08
CA THR A 61 -3.28 11.17 -3.29
C THR A 61 -3.30 10.78 -1.81
N THR A 62 -4.46 10.45 -1.26
CA THR A 62 -4.56 10.02 0.13
C THR A 62 -3.88 8.67 0.36
N GLY A 63 -4.04 7.71 -0.57
CA GLY A 63 -3.35 6.43 -0.53
C GLY A 63 -1.82 6.58 -0.62
N LEU A 64 -1.34 7.50 -1.48
CA LEU A 64 0.09 7.81 -1.59
C LEU A 64 0.64 8.40 -0.28
N ILE A 65 -0.07 9.36 0.32
CA ILE A 65 0.32 9.96 1.61
C ILE A 65 0.37 8.88 2.69
N ALA A 66 -0.64 8.01 2.76
CA ALA A 66 -0.70 6.88 3.69
C ALA A 66 0.49 5.94 3.52
N GLN A 67 0.81 5.56 2.28
CA GLN A 67 1.94 4.69 1.95
C GLN A 67 3.28 5.33 2.33
N LEU A 68 3.48 6.61 2.02
CA LEU A 68 4.69 7.34 2.37
C LEU A 68 4.84 7.49 3.89
N TRP A 69 3.76 7.85 4.58
CA TRP A 69 3.76 7.95 6.03
C TRP A 69 4.10 6.60 6.67
N LEU A 70 3.46 5.49 6.24
CA LEU A 70 3.76 4.15 6.74
C LEU A 70 5.22 3.77 6.50
N THR A 71 5.75 4.04 5.30
CA THR A 71 7.16 3.82 4.95
C THR A 71 8.11 4.58 5.91
N GLY A 72 7.76 5.83 6.23
CA GLY A 72 8.51 6.68 7.15
C GLY A 72 8.41 6.29 8.62
N ALA A 73 7.30 5.66 9.00
CA ALA A 73 7.07 5.13 10.34
C ALA A 73 7.86 3.84 10.58
N LEU A 74 8.04 3.03 9.53
CA LEU A 74 8.74 1.74 9.57
C LEU A 74 10.23 1.82 9.24
N THR A 75 10.78 3.02 8.99
CA THR A 75 12.18 3.16 8.54
C THR A 75 13.21 2.64 9.55
N GLU A 76 12.92 2.71 10.85
CA GLU A 76 13.80 2.24 11.91
C GLU A 76 13.61 0.74 12.24
N LEU A 77 12.56 0.11 11.68
CA LEU A 77 12.17 -1.27 11.98
C LEU A 77 13.30 -2.29 11.73
N PRO A 78 14.12 -2.21 10.65
CA PRO A 78 15.21 -3.17 10.44
C PRO A 78 16.36 -3.07 11.44
N GLY A 79 16.57 -1.89 12.04
CA GLY A 79 17.69 -1.64 12.95
C GLY A 79 17.29 -1.80 14.41
N THR A 80 16.29 -1.05 14.85
CA THR A 80 15.89 -0.96 16.26
C THR A 80 14.61 -1.72 16.59
N GLY A 81 13.89 -2.21 15.57
CA GLY A 81 12.57 -2.83 15.74
C GLY A 81 11.47 -1.88 16.23
N ARG A 82 11.74 -0.56 16.21
CA ARG A 82 10.81 0.49 16.66
C ARG A 82 10.06 1.10 15.49
N VAL A 83 8.83 1.52 15.76
CA VAL A 83 8.01 2.34 14.87
C VAL A 83 8.13 3.79 15.32
N ARG A 84 8.37 4.71 14.39
CA ARG A 84 8.55 6.13 14.69
C ARG A 84 7.54 6.98 13.91
N PRO A 85 6.40 7.37 14.49
CA PRO A 85 5.36 8.10 13.77
C PRO A 85 5.72 9.58 13.51
N GLY A 86 6.41 10.24 14.44
CA GLY A 86 6.72 11.68 14.33
C GLY A 86 7.66 11.98 13.16
N GLY A 87 7.27 12.87 12.24
CA GLY A 87 8.04 13.21 11.03
C GLY A 87 8.08 12.11 9.98
N ALA A 88 7.16 11.15 10.03
CA ALA A 88 7.15 10.00 9.14
C ALA A 88 7.01 10.38 7.67
N LEU A 89 6.12 11.32 7.31
CA LEU A 89 5.91 11.67 5.90
C LEU A 89 7.21 12.10 5.19
N GLY A 90 7.96 13.04 5.78
CA GLY A 90 9.24 13.49 5.20
C GLY A 90 10.29 12.38 5.10
N ARG A 91 10.40 11.53 6.12
CA ARG A 91 11.29 10.35 6.08
C ARG A 91 10.86 9.35 5.02
N GLY A 92 9.56 9.10 4.92
CA GLY A 92 8.94 8.20 3.96
C GLY A 92 9.22 8.61 2.53
N THR A 93 8.96 9.89 2.20
CA THR A 93 9.30 10.47 0.89
C THR A 93 10.79 10.35 0.59
N ALA A 94 11.66 10.71 1.53
CA ALA A 94 13.10 10.60 1.33
C ALA A 94 13.57 9.14 1.18
N THR A 95 12.88 8.19 1.80
CA THR A 95 13.15 6.75 1.71
C THR A 95 12.68 6.19 0.38
N ALA A 96 11.47 6.53 -0.06
CA ALA A 96 10.92 6.11 -1.34
C ALA A 96 11.77 6.62 -2.51
N LEU A 97 12.14 7.90 -2.50
CA LEU A 97 13.03 8.48 -3.51
C LEU A 97 14.40 7.80 -3.54
N ARG A 98 14.97 7.50 -2.36
CA ARG A 98 16.22 6.75 -2.27
C ARG A 98 16.08 5.32 -2.79
N ALA A 99 14.99 4.63 -2.47
CA ALA A 99 14.73 3.28 -2.93
C ALA A 99 14.65 3.20 -4.46
N VAL A 100 13.88 4.11 -5.07
CA VAL A 100 13.74 4.20 -6.54
C VAL A 100 15.08 4.47 -7.20
N ARG A 101 15.89 5.39 -6.66
CA ARG A 101 17.24 5.68 -7.18
C ARG A 101 18.22 4.53 -6.98
N THR A 102 18.08 3.76 -5.90
CA THR A 102 19.01 2.67 -5.56
C THR A 102 18.71 1.40 -6.36
N SER A 103 17.43 1.04 -6.49
CA SER A 103 17.02 -0.14 -7.25
C SER A 103 15.57 0.01 -7.72
N PRO A 104 15.33 0.58 -8.92
CA PRO A 104 13.97 0.70 -9.45
C PRO A 104 13.35 -0.68 -9.69
N ALA A 105 14.16 -1.68 -10.05
CA ALA A 105 13.70 -3.07 -10.24
C ALA A 105 13.13 -3.70 -8.95
N ALA A 106 13.74 -3.44 -7.79
CA ALA A 106 13.22 -3.95 -6.52
C ALA A 106 11.90 -3.27 -6.12
N VAL A 107 11.78 -1.97 -6.39
CA VAL A 107 10.52 -1.22 -6.19
C VAL A 107 9.43 -1.77 -7.09
N LEU A 108 9.71 -1.93 -8.39
CA LEU A 108 8.78 -2.50 -9.36
C LEU A 108 8.33 -3.91 -8.93
N ALA A 109 9.26 -4.77 -8.54
CA ALA A 109 8.93 -6.11 -8.04
C ALA A 109 8.03 -6.05 -6.79
N GLY A 110 8.30 -5.12 -5.86
CA GLY A 110 7.46 -4.89 -4.70
C GLY A 110 6.04 -4.46 -5.07
N VAL A 111 5.91 -3.53 -6.02
CA VAL A 111 4.62 -3.05 -6.54
C VAL A 111 3.85 -4.18 -7.24
N VAL A 112 4.50 -4.93 -8.13
CA VAL A 112 3.88 -6.05 -8.87
C VAL A 112 3.42 -7.15 -7.91
N LEU A 113 4.26 -7.55 -6.95
CA LEU A 113 3.89 -8.58 -5.97
C LEU A 113 2.76 -8.09 -5.04
N GLY A 114 2.83 -6.85 -4.56
CA GLY A 114 1.77 -6.25 -3.76
C GLY A 114 0.45 -6.17 -4.53
N GLY A 115 0.51 -5.73 -5.79
CA GLY A 115 -0.64 -5.67 -6.69
C GLY A 115 -1.24 -7.05 -6.99
N ALA A 116 -0.41 -8.07 -7.20
CA ALA A 116 -0.88 -9.44 -7.40
C ALA A 116 -1.60 -9.99 -6.17
N VAL A 117 -1.06 -9.77 -4.97
CA VAL A 117 -1.72 -10.16 -3.70
C VAL A 117 -3.02 -9.37 -3.52
N SER A 118 -3.01 -8.08 -3.80
CA SER A 118 -4.23 -7.25 -3.74
C SER A 118 -5.31 -7.80 -4.67
N ALA A 119 -4.97 -8.08 -5.93
CA ALA A 119 -5.89 -8.66 -6.92
C ALA A 119 -6.44 -10.02 -6.48
N LEU A 120 -5.61 -10.89 -5.87
CA LEU A 120 -6.08 -12.17 -5.34
C LEU A 120 -7.09 -12.03 -4.19
N LEU A 121 -7.03 -10.93 -3.44
CA LEU A 121 -7.95 -10.65 -2.34
C LEU A 121 -9.22 -9.92 -2.82
N THR A 122 -9.11 -9.06 -3.82
CA THR A 122 -10.22 -8.22 -4.30
C THR A 122 -11.01 -8.88 -5.43
N VAL A 123 -10.36 -9.52 -6.40
CA VAL A 123 -11.03 -10.06 -7.60
C VAL A 123 -12.06 -11.15 -7.24
N PRO A 124 -11.76 -12.17 -6.41
CA PRO A 124 -12.76 -13.18 -6.07
C PRO A 124 -13.96 -12.59 -5.32
N ALA A 125 -13.72 -11.61 -4.46
CA ALA A 125 -14.77 -10.92 -3.72
C ALA A 125 -15.66 -10.08 -4.64
N SER A 126 -15.06 -9.36 -5.59
CA SER A 126 -15.78 -8.62 -6.63
C SER A 126 -16.60 -9.55 -7.53
N VAL A 127 -16.05 -10.71 -7.92
CA VAL A 127 -16.78 -11.72 -8.70
C VAL A 127 -17.96 -12.30 -7.91
N ALA A 128 -17.76 -12.61 -6.62
CA ALA A 128 -18.83 -13.11 -5.76
C ALA A 128 -19.93 -12.07 -5.51
N ALA A 129 -19.57 -10.79 -5.46
CA ALA A 129 -20.48 -9.69 -5.19
C ALA A 129 -21.28 -9.21 -6.42
N LEU A 130 -20.65 -9.20 -7.60
CA LEU A 130 -21.22 -8.63 -8.83
C LEU A 130 -21.68 -9.70 -9.83
N GLY A 131 -21.17 -10.93 -9.74
CA GLY A 131 -21.34 -11.97 -10.76
C GLY A 131 -20.39 -11.78 -11.95
N LEU A 132 -19.93 -12.88 -12.54
CA LEU A 132 -18.85 -12.91 -13.55
C LEU A 132 -19.18 -12.07 -14.81
N GLU A 133 -20.46 -11.98 -15.18
CA GLU A 133 -20.94 -11.24 -16.34
C GLU A 133 -20.98 -9.71 -16.12
N ARG A 134 -21.18 -9.24 -14.87
CA ARG A 134 -21.20 -7.80 -14.54
C ARG A 134 -19.82 -7.24 -14.14
N VAL A 135 -18.82 -8.10 -13.97
CA VAL A 135 -17.42 -7.69 -13.81
C VAL A 135 -16.83 -7.19 -15.15
N VAL A 136 -17.43 -7.60 -16.28
CA VAL A 136 -16.95 -7.27 -17.64
C VAL A 136 -17.97 -6.45 -18.46
N GLY A 137 -19.25 -6.43 -18.06
CA GLY A 137 -20.33 -5.67 -18.72
C GLY A 137 -20.60 -4.27 -18.13
N PRO A 138 -21.46 -3.45 -18.77
CA PRO A 138 -21.81 -2.11 -18.27
C PRO A 138 -22.46 -2.21 -16.89
N LEU A 139 -21.87 -1.53 -15.91
CA LEU A 139 -22.33 -1.53 -14.53
C LEU A 139 -23.56 -0.62 -14.38
N ASP A 140 -24.76 -1.20 -14.44
CA ASP A 140 -25.89 -0.59 -13.75
C ASP A 140 -25.57 -0.48 -12.25
N ALA A 141 -26.09 0.58 -11.60
CA ALA A 141 -25.69 0.97 -10.24
C ALA A 141 -25.56 -0.24 -9.27
N PRO A 142 -24.36 -0.52 -8.74
CA PRO A 142 -24.13 -1.69 -7.90
C PRO A 142 -24.98 -1.64 -6.63
N SER A 143 -25.47 -2.80 -6.19
CA SER A 143 -26.24 -2.90 -4.95
C SER A 143 -25.37 -2.51 -3.74
N ALA A 144 -26.00 -2.01 -2.67
CA ALA A 144 -25.30 -1.64 -1.43
C ALA A 144 -24.47 -2.80 -0.85
N GLY A 145 -24.90 -4.05 -1.05
CA GLY A 145 -24.14 -5.23 -0.66
C GLY A 145 -22.85 -5.41 -1.48
N ALA A 146 -22.93 -5.23 -2.80
CA ALA A 146 -21.75 -5.34 -3.66
C ALA A 146 -20.73 -4.22 -3.40
N PHE A 147 -21.22 -3.01 -3.14
CA PHE A 147 -20.39 -1.89 -2.70
C PHE A 147 -19.67 -2.21 -1.38
N THR A 148 -20.41 -2.72 -0.38
CA THR A 148 -19.84 -3.08 0.92
C THR A 148 -18.73 -4.12 0.79
N VAL A 149 -18.94 -5.16 -0.01
CA VAL A 149 -17.93 -6.21 -0.25
C VAL A 149 -16.70 -5.61 -0.91
N ALA A 150 -16.87 -4.76 -1.93
CA ALA A 150 -15.75 -4.09 -2.60
C ALA A 150 -14.94 -3.22 -1.62
N THR A 151 -15.60 -2.42 -0.78
CA THR A 151 -14.93 -1.59 0.24
C THR A 151 -14.17 -2.45 1.25
N VAL A 152 -14.80 -3.50 1.79
CA VAL A 152 -14.16 -4.37 2.78
C VAL A 152 -12.96 -5.10 2.18
N SER A 153 -13.09 -5.62 0.96
CA SER A 153 -12.00 -6.29 0.26
C SER A 153 -10.84 -5.35 -0.03
N ASP A 154 -11.10 -4.10 -0.37
CA ASP A 154 -10.06 -3.09 -0.59
C ASP A 154 -9.35 -2.71 0.73
N VAL A 155 -10.09 -2.58 1.83
CA VAL A 155 -9.52 -2.39 3.17
C VAL A 155 -8.61 -3.56 3.55
N VAL A 156 -9.07 -4.79 3.35
CA VAL A 156 -8.29 -6.00 3.65
C VAL A 156 -7.04 -6.06 2.77
N ALA A 157 -7.19 -5.82 1.47
CA ALA A 157 -6.08 -5.84 0.53
C ALA A 157 -5.03 -4.77 0.87
N SER A 158 -5.46 -3.54 1.17
CA SER A 158 -4.58 -2.46 1.59
C SER A 158 -3.87 -2.77 2.91
N ALA A 159 -4.61 -3.25 3.93
CA ALA A 159 -4.02 -3.62 5.21
C ALA A 159 -2.96 -4.74 5.09
N VAL A 160 -3.12 -5.64 4.12
CA VAL A 160 -2.19 -6.74 3.85
C VAL A 160 -0.97 -6.29 3.03
N THR A 161 -1.16 -5.40 2.05
CA THR A 161 -0.14 -5.11 1.01
C THR A 161 0.69 -3.85 1.27
N LEU A 162 0.11 -2.81 1.88
CA LEU A 162 0.81 -1.59 2.28
C LEU A 162 2.08 -1.85 3.13
N PRO A 163 2.06 -2.72 4.16
CA PRO A 163 3.22 -2.92 5.01
C PRO A 163 4.34 -3.66 4.26
N PHE A 164 3.99 -4.54 3.32
CA PHE A 164 4.98 -5.21 2.48
C PHE A 164 5.75 -4.21 1.61
N LEU A 165 5.03 -3.36 0.87
CA LEU A 165 5.67 -2.36 0.03
C LEU A 165 6.51 -1.37 0.86
N ALA A 166 6.01 -0.95 2.03
CA ALA A 166 6.74 -0.07 2.94
C ALA A 166 8.09 -0.69 3.38
N VAL A 167 8.11 -1.97 3.75
CA VAL A 167 9.35 -2.66 4.16
C VAL A 167 10.30 -2.86 2.96
N VAL A 168 9.77 -3.16 1.77
CA VAL A 168 10.59 -3.23 0.53
C VAL A 168 11.30 -1.90 0.28
N LEU A 169 10.60 -0.77 0.38
CA LEU A 169 11.20 0.56 0.21
C LEU A 169 12.28 0.83 1.26
N VAL A 170 12.01 0.53 2.54
CA VAL A 170 12.96 0.73 3.63
C VAL A 170 14.24 -0.09 3.43
N LEU A 171 14.12 -1.38 3.12
CA LEU A 171 15.28 -2.25 2.91
C LEU A 171 16.05 -1.88 1.65
N THR A 172 15.36 -1.49 0.57
CA THR A 172 16.00 -1.06 -0.68
C THR A 172 16.79 0.22 -0.46
N ALA A 173 16.22 1.21 0.22
CA ALA A 173 16.90 2.46 0.55
C ALA A 173 18.09 2.25 1.52
N GLY A 174 17.99 1.31 2.46
CA GLY A 174 19.05 1.00 3.44
C GLY A 174 20.19 0.12 2.89
N SER A 175 20.02 -0.50 1.72
CA SER A 175 21.00 -1.40 1.10
C SER A 175 22.35 -0.74 0.78
N THR A 176 22.37 0.60 0.67
CA THR A 176 23.59 1.39 0.44
C THR A 176 24.49 1.49 1.68
N ARG A 177 23.93 1.46 2.91
CA ARG A 177 24.73 1.49 4.16
C ARG A 177 25.62 0.27 4.32
N HIS A 178 25.23 -0.88 3.75
CA HIS A 178 26.04 -2.10 3.81
C HIS A 178 27.21 -2.13 2.82
N LEU A 179 27.19 -1.30 1.78
CA LEU A 179 28.28 -1.19 0.80
C LEU A 179 29.36 -0.20 1.28
N ALA A 180 28.96 0.87 1.97
CA ALA A 180 29.92 1.84 2.55
C ALA A 180 30.67 1.28 3.79
N GLY A 181 30.15 0.25 4.46
CA GLY A 181 30.78 -0.38 5.63
C GLY A 181 31.77 -1.50 5.32
N LYS A 182 32.06 -1.79 4.05
CA LYS A 182 33.00 -2.86 3.62
C LYS A 182 34.34 -2.33 3.07
N GLY A 183 34.63 -1.05 3.27
CA GLY A 183 35.85 -0.37 2.79
C GLY A 183 36.78 0.13 3.90
N SER A 184 36.75 -0.46 5.09
CA SER A 184 37.75 -0.19 6.13
C SER A 184 37.99 -1.45 6.95
N ALA A 185 38.95 -2.24 6.46
CA ALA A 185 39.80 -3.16 7.20
C ALA A 185 41.03 -3.42 6.32
#